data_AF-A0A7D4JP31-F1
#
_entry.id   AF-A0A7D4JP31-F1
#
_cell.length_a   1.000
_cell.length_b   1.000
_cell.length_c   1.000
_cell.angle_alpha   90.00
_cell.angle_beta   90.00
_cell.angle_gamma   90.00
#
_symmetry.space_group_name_H-M   'P 1'
#
loop_
_entity.id
_entity.type
_entity.pdbx_description
1 polymer ?
#
loop_
_entity_poly.entity_id
_entity_poly.type
_entity_poly.pdbx_seq_one_letter_code
_entity_poly.pdbx_strand_id
1 'polypeptide(L)'
;MMELNLKRILTCIILTVLTTLSTHAQTLCVIDGTPLPDSLLHVTIDEMRSDSAKEIVAKRLGLIPPYAIESIQTFVAEEQIKQGKNITFCKSPKDIIIMRTNSLAELQWVINGKLRKPRKKLTIIDYKLSPQRITEALPKGIKPTDIGSVNIITYVNDPRMEKHPTIVIKTRHKSVSKR
;
A
#
# COMPACT_ATOMS: atom_id res chain seq x y z
N MET A 1 34.90 -1.85 -37.21
CA MET A 1 34.90 -1.08 -35.94
C MET A 1 33.48 -0.87 -35.39
N MET A 2 32.48 -0.57 -36.24
CA MET A 2 31.10 -0.31 -35.83
C MET A 2 30.37 -1.52 -35.21
N GLU A 3 30.57 -2.73 -35.74
CA GLU A 3 29.94 -3.95 -35.21
C GLU A 3 30.41 -4.33 -33.80
N LEU A 4 31.69 -4.11 -33.48
CA LEU A 4 32.24 -4.45 -32.16
C LEU A 4 31.68 -3.52 -31.06
N ASN A 5 31.49 -2.23 -31.40
CA ASN A 5 30.84 -1.26 -30.51
C ASN A 5 29.35 -1.55 -30.33
N LEU A 6 28.63 -1.94 -31.39
CA LEU A 6 27.22 -2.29 -31.30
C LEU A 6 26.98 -3.54 -30.44
N LYS A 7 27.81 -4.59 -30.62
CA LYS A 7 27.76 -5.79 -29.77
C LYS A 7 28.01 -5.45 -28.30
N ARG A 8 29.03 -4.64 -28.00
CA ARG A 8 29.30 -4.17 -26.62
C ARG A 8 28.13 -3.40 -26.01
N ILE A 9 27.54 -2.47 -26.76
CA ILE A 9 26.38 -1.68 -26.31
C ILE A 9 25.19 -2.61 -26.02
N LEU A 10 24.90 -3.55 -26.91
CA LEU A 10 23.79 -4.48 -26.73
C LEU A 10 24.01 -5.38 -25.50
N THR A 11 25.23 -5.88 -25.29
CA THR A 11 25.57 -6.68 -24.10
C THR A 11 25.43 -5.85 -22.82
N CYS A 12 25.85 -4.58 -22.83
CA CYS A 12 25.66 -3.68 -21.69
C CYS A 12 24.17 -3.43 -21.41
N ILE A 13 23.35 -3.20 -22.45
CA ILE A 13 21.90 -3.03 -22.30
C ILE A 13 21.26 -4.29 -21.71
N ILE A 14 21.59 -5.47 -22.25
CA ILE A 14 21.09 -6.76 -21.76
C ILE A 14 21.51 -6.98 -20.30
N LEU A 15 22.75 -6.69 -19.95
CA LEU A 15 23.23 -6.80 -18.57
C LEU A 15 22.47 -5.86 -17.64
N THR A 16 22.29 -4.59 -18.01
CA THR A 16 21.50 -3.65 -17.19
C THR A 16 20.06 -4.11 -17.02
N VAL A 17 19.40 -4.53 -18.10
CA VAL A 17 18.02 -5.03 -18.04
C VAL A 17 17.92 -6.29 -17.18
N LEU A 18 18.84 -7.24 -17.34
CA LEU A 18 18.85 -8.48 -16.56
C LEU A 18 19.11 -8.21 -15.07
N THR A 19 20.03 -7.28 -14.75
CA THR A 19 20.26 -6.87 -13.35
C THR A 19 19.03 -6.21 -12.74
N THR A 20 18.35 -5.32 -13.46
CA THR A 20 17.12 -4.69 -12.96
C THR A 20 16.00 -5.70 -12.72
N LEU A 21 15.77 -6.64 -13.65
CA LEU A 21 14.79 -7.72 -13.47
C LEU A 21 15.09 -8.59 -12.24
N SER A 22 16.38 -8.89 -11.98
CA SER A 22 16.78 -9.71 -10.84
C SER A 22 16.62 -9.01 -9.49
N THR A 23 16.74 -7.68 -9.43
CA THR A 23 16.58 -6.89 -8.20
C THR A 23 15.13 -6.73 -7.76
N HIS A 24 14.18 -6.75 -8.70
CA HIS A 24 12.76 -6.58 -8.37
C HIS A 24 12.17 -7.80 -7.63
N ALA A 25 12.58 -9.02 -7.98
CA ALA A 25 11.90 -10.24 -7.54
C ALA A 25 12.24 -10.76 -6.12
N GLN A 26 12.92 -9.99 -5.27
CA GLN A 26 13.51 -10.51 -4.01
C GLN A 26 13.22 -9.71 -2.74
N THR A 27 12.39 -8.66 -2.80
CA THR A 27 12.16 -7.79 -1.64
C THR A 27 10.80 -8.05 -0.99
N LEU A 28 10.78 -8.26 0.33
CA LEU A 28 9.55 -8.37 1.09
C LEU A 28 9.11 -6.97 1.53
N CYS A 29 7.93 -6.54 1.08
CA CYS A 29 7.36 -5.25 1.46
C CYS A 29 6.23 -5.43 2.48
N VAL A 30 6.24 -4.66 3.56
CA VAL A 30 5.22 -4.68 4.61
C VAL A 30 4.76 -3.26 4.89
N ILE A 31 3.46 -2.99 4.81
CA ILE A 31 2.85 -1.72 5.23
C ILE A 31 1.96 -1.98 6.42
N ASP A 32 2.19 -1.27 7.54
CA ASP A 32 1.39 -1.36 8.76
C ASP A 32 1.17 -2.80 9.27
N GLY A 33 2.20 -3.64 9.11
CA GLY A 33 2.17 -5.05 9.50
C GLY A 33 1.50 -5.99 8.48
N THR A 34 0.98 -5.47 7.37
CA THR A 34 0.41 -6.29 6.29
C THR A 34 1.42 -6.48 5.16
N PRO A 35 1.76 -7.72 4.77
CA PRO A 35 2.65 -7.96 3.65
C PRO A 35 1.97 -7.55 2.34
N LEU A 36 2.69 -6.83 1.49
CA LEU A 36 2.24 -6.44 0.16
C LEU A 36 2.80 -7.41 -0.90
N PRO A 37 1.98 -7.81 -1.88
CA PRO A 37 2.51 -8.50 -3.04
C PRO A 37 3.35 -7.53 -3.87
N ASP A 38 4.47 -8.03 -4.40
CA ASP A 38 5.40 -7.24 -5.21
C ASP A 38 4.73 -6.58 -6.43
N SER A 39 3.71 -7.25 -6.99
CA SER A 39 2.90 -6.73 -8.10
C SER A 39 2.17 -5.42 -7.82
N LEU A 40 1.97 -5.06 -6.55
CA LEU A 40 1.23 -3.84 -6.17
C LEU A 40 2.11 -2.60 -6.10
N LEU A 41 3.38 -2.75 -5.71
CA LEU A 41 4.29 -1.64 -5.46
C LEU A 41 5.45 -1.59 -6.46
N HIS A 42 5.94 -2.75 -6.91
CA HIS A 42 7.01 -2.91 -7.89
C HIS A 42 8.18 -1.95 -7.66
N VAL A 43 8.76 -1.96 -6.46
CA VAL A 43 9.86 -1.06 -6.03
C VAL A 43 11.20 -1.76 -6.00
N THR A 44 12.27 -1.03 -6.29
CA THR A 44 13.63 -1.49 -5.98
C THR A 44 14.07 -1.01 -4.61
N ILE A 45 15.08 -1.69 -4.05
CA ILE A 45 15.71 -1.24 -2.82
C ILE A 45 16.36 0.15 -2.96
N ASP A 46 16.92 0.47 -4.13
CA ASP A 46 17.55 1.76 -4.40
C ASP A 46 16.52 2.89 -4.42
N GLU A 47 15.35 2.65 -5.01
CA GLU A 47 14.23 3.59 -4.97
C GLU A 47 13.78 3.85 -3.53
N MET A 48 13.73 2.80 -2.70
CA MET A 48 13.27 2.89 -1.31
C MET A 48 14.29 3.51 -0.36
N ARG A 49 15.57 3.57 -0.76
CA ARG A 49 16.63 4.29 -0.04
C ARG A 49 16.79 5.74 -0.49
N SER A 50 16.15 6.13 -1.59
CA SER A 50 16.21 7.50 -2.09
C SER A 50 15.34 8.46 -1.27
N ASP A 51 15.66 9.75 -1.33
CA ASP A 51 14.85 10.81 -0.71
C ASP A 51 13.43 10.88 -1.27
N SER A 52 13.22 10.36 -2.49
CA SER A 52 11.92 10.33 -3.18
C SER A 52 11.09 9.07 -2.90
N ALA A 53 11.52 8.23 -1.95
CA ALA A 53 10.86 6.94 -1.70
C ALA A 53 9.37 7.10 -1.40
N LYS A 54 8.98 8.10 -0.59
CA LYS A 54 7.57 8.35 -0.23
C LYS A 54 6.74 8.74 -1.45
N GLU A 55 7.28 9.58 -2.32
CA GLU A 55 6.64 10.03 -3.55
C GLU A 55 6.45 8.87 -4.52
N ILE A 56 7.46 8.00 -4.66
CA ILE A 56 7.40 6.81 -5.52
C ILE A 56 6.32 5.86 -5.02
N VAL A 57 6.32 5.54 -3.72
CA VAL A 57 5.31 4.68 -3.09
C VAL A 57 3.91 5.24 -3.27
N ALA A 58 3.70 6.52 -2.94
CA ALA A 58 2.40 7.18 -3.07
C ALA A 58 1.89 7.18 -4.51
N LYS A 59 2.76 7.49 -5.48
CA LYS A 59 2.42 7.49 -6.91
C LYS A 59 2.03 6.10 -7.42
N ARG A 60 2.76 5.06 -7.01
CA ARG A 60 2.48 3.68 -7.46
C ARG A 60 1.25 3.09 -6.79
N LEU A 61 1.06 3.35 -5.50
CA LEU A 61 -0.17 2.96 -4.81
C LEU A 61 -1.37 3.71 -5.41
N GLY A 62 -1.24 5.02 -5.66
CA GLY A 62 -2.34 5.85 -6.16
C GLY A 62 -3.53 5.95 -5.19
N LEU A 63 -3.30 5.67 -3.91
CA LEU A 63 -4.34 5.60 -2.88
C LEU A 63 -4.15 6.62 -1.77
N ILE A 64 -2.90 6.94 -1.46
CA ILE A 64 -2.51 7.86 -0.39
C ILE A 64 -1.50 8.87 -0.91
N PRO A 65 -1.49 10.08 -0.35
CA PRO A 65 -0.46 11.08 -0.62
C PRO A 65 0.87 10.71 0.07
N PRO A 66 2.02 11.26 -0.38
CA PRO A 66 3.34 10.95 0.19
C PRO A 66 3.45 11.23 1.69
N TYR A 67 2.81 12.32 2.16
CA TYR A 67 2.85 12.71 3.58
C TYR A 67 2.03 11.78 4.50
N ALA A 68 1.18 10.90 3.95
CA ALA A 68 0.52 9.86 4.75
C ALA A 68 1.48 8.71 5.11
N ILE A 69 2.64 8.64 4.43
CA ILE A 69 3.71 7.68 4.73
C ILE A 69 4.60 8.31 5.79
N GLU A 70 4.55 7.76 6.99
CA GLU A 70 5.31 8.25 8.14
C GLU A 70 6.79 7.88 8.00
N SER A 71 7.08 6.61 7.76
CA SER A 71 8.45 6.12 7.61
C SER A 71 8.54 4.95 6.64
N ILE A 72 9.71 4.84 6.01
CA ILE A 72 10.14 3.70 5.19
C ILE A 72 11.47 3.26 5.77
N GLN A 73 11.57 2.00 6.15
CA GLN A 73 12.78 1.41 6.71
C GLN A 73 13.16 0.20 5.87
N THR A 74 14.44 0.05 5.58
CA THR A 74 14.96 -1.06 4.79
C THR A 74 15.93 -1.88 5.63
N PHE A 75 15.76 -3.19 5.62
CA PHE A 75 16.58 -4.14 6.36
C PHE A 75 17.12 -5.21 5.43
N VAL A 76 18.32 -5.70 5.72
CA VAL A 76 18.84 -6.90 5.06
C VAL A 76 18.28 -8.13 5.76
N ALA A 77 17.63 -9.02 5.01
CA ALA A 77 16.91 -10.16 5.60
C ALA A 77 17.85 -11.11 6.37
N GLU A 78 19.07 -11.32 5.86
CA GLU A 78 20.06 -12.20 6.48
C GLU A 78 20.46 -11.73 7.89
N GLU A 79 20.60 -10.42 8.09
CA GLU A 79 20.90 -9.84 9.40
C GLU A 79 19.75 -10.05 10.38
N GLN A 80 18.51 -9.87 9.91
CA GLN A 80 17.31 -10.09 10.71
C GLN A 80 17.15 -11.56 11.10
N ILE A 81 17.48 -12.50 10.21
CA ILE A 81 17.46 -13.94 10.50
C ILE A 81 18.55 -14.30 11.53
N LYS A 82 19.75 -13.73 11.42
CA LYS A 82 20.84 -13.95 12.40
C LYS A 82 20.50 -13.41 13.78
N GLN A 83 19.83 -12.26 13.84
CA GLN A 83 19.42 -11.62 15.10
C GLN A 83 18.17 -12.27 15.70
N GLY A 84 17.24 -12.70 14.86
CA GLY A 84 15.96 -13.29 15.25
C GLY A 84 16.05 -14.79 15.48
N LYS A 85 15.97 -15.24 16.72
CA LYS A 85 16.04 -16.67 17.06
C LYS A 85 14.91 -17.54 16.48
N ASN A 86 13.84 -16.96 15.93
CA ASN A 86 12.62 -17.67 15.50
C ASN A 86 12.00 -17.13 14.19
N ILE A 87 12.79 -16.65 13.23
CA ILE A 87 12.26 -16.18 11.94
C ILE A 87 12.52 -17.24 10.86
N THR A 88 11.45 -17.78 10.27
CA THR A 88 11.51 -18.73 9.15
C THR A 88 10.76 -18.16 7.96
N PHE A 89 11.44 -18.03 6.82
CA PHE A 89 10.83 -17.65 5.55
C PHE A 89 10.63 -18.88 4.67
N CYS A 90 9.47 -19.02 4.03
CA CYS A 90 9.25 -20.07 3.02
C CYS A 90 10.21 -19.90 1.82
N LYS A 91 10.46 -18.64 1.46
CA LYS A 91 11.52 -18.22 0.54
C LYS A 91 12.14 -16.96 1.12
N SER A 92 13.42 -17.01 1.46
CA SER A 92 14.10 -15.86 2.07
C SER A 92 14.16 -14.69 1.08
N PRO A 93 13.62 -13.51 1.45
CA PRO A 93 13.87 -12.31 0.67
C PRO A 93 15.33 -11.88 0.85
N LYS A 94 15.83 -11.03 -0.06
CA LYS A 94 17.14 -10.39 0.09
C LYS A 94 17.05 -9.20 1.05
N ASP A 95 16.02 -8.38 0.84
CA ASP A 95 15.76 -7.15 1.59
C ASP A 95 14.32 -7.17 2.12
N ILE A 96 14.10 -6.51 3.25
CA ILE A 96 12.79 -6.32 3.88
C ILE A 96 12.54 -4.82 3.98
N ILE A 97 11.44 -4.34 3.40
CA ILE A 97 11.00 -2.96 3.51
C ILE A 97 9.80 -2.92 4.46
N ILE A 98 9.93 -2.14 5.53
CA ILE A 98 8.85 -1.87 6.48
C ILE A 98 8.43 -0.43 6.33
N MET A 99 7.15 -0.23 6.03
CA MET A 99 6.54 1.09 5.96
C MET A 99 5.48 1.26 7.03
N ARG A 100 5.42 2.47 7.57
CA ARG A 100 4.34 2.89 8.47
C ARG A 100 3.58 4.05 7.85
N THR A 101 2.27 3.99 7.90
CA THR A 101 1.40 5.11 7.56
C THR A 101 0.87 5.78 8.82
N ASN A 102 0.58 7.07 8.71
CA ASN A 102 -0.07 7.82 9.77
C ASN A 102 -1.61 7.80 9.62
N SER A 103 -2.30 8.54 10.50
CA SER A 103 -3.76 8.60 10.52
C SER A 103 -4.39 9.04 9.19
N LEU A 104 -3.69 9.75 8.32
CA LEU A 104 -4.20 10.23 7.03
C LEU A 104 -4.44 9.09 6.02
N ALA A 105 -3.89 7.90 6.26
CA ALA A 105 -4.20 6.70 5.48
C ALA A 105 -5.48 5.99 5.96
N GLU A 106 -5.99 6.31 7.16
CA GLU A 106 -7.23 5.72 7.71
C GLU A 106 -8.47 6.17 6.92
N LEU A 107 -9.37 5.22 6.65
CA LEU A 107 -10.64 5.47 5.97
C LEU A 107 -11.63 6.23 6.87
N GLN A 108 -12.14 7.35 6.37
CA GLN A 108 -13.33 8.01 6.91
C GLN A 108 -14.60 7.38 6.34
N TRP A 109 -15.63 7.22 7.18
CA TRP A 109 -16.86 6.52 6.81
C TRP A 109 -18.03 7.49 6.76
N VAL A 110 -18.65 7.61 5.58
CA VAL A 110 -19.86 8.40 5.36
C VAL A 110 -21.00 7.46 4.97
N ILE A 111 -21.97 7.29 5.85
CA ILE A 111 -23.15 6.44 5.61
C ILE A 111 -24.36 7.34 5.41
N ASN A 112 -25.00 7.26 4.24
CA ASN A 112 -26.14 8.12 3.87
C ASN A 112 -25.87 9.62 4.10
N GLY A 113 -24.65 10.08 3.78
CA GLY A 113 -24.24 11.47 3.96
C GLY A 113 -23.83 11.87 5.37
N LYS A 114 -23.84 10.94 6.35
CA LYS A 114 -23.41 11.23 7.73
C LYS A 114 -22.12 10.51 8.09
N LEU A 115 -21.19 11.22 8.72
CA LEU A 115 -19.98 10.62 9.28
C LEU A 115 -20.36 9.60 10.36
N ARG A 116 -19.73 8.43 10.31
CA ARG A 116 -19.90 7.34 11.28
C ARG A 116 -18.54 6.77 11.64
N LYS A 117 -18.42 6.27 12.87
CA LYS A 117 -17.22 5.53 13.27
C LYS A 117 -17.34 4.06 12.84
N PRO A 118 -16.32 3.48 12.22
CA PRO A 118 -16.30 2.06 11.92
C PRO A 118 -16.13 1.23 13.21
N ARG A 119 -16.46 -0.06 13.14
CA ARG A 119 -16.19 -1.00 14.24
C ARG A 119 -14.70 -1.31 14.40
N LYS A 120 -14.00 -1.33 13.27
CA LYS A 120 -12.56 -1.60 13.18
C LYS A 120 -11.95 -0.54 12.28
N LYS A 121 -10.80 0.01 12.70
CA LYS A 121 -10.03 0.91 11.84
C LYS A 121 -9.55 0.14 10.61
N LEU A 122 -9.70 0.75 9.44
CA LEU A 122 -9.18 0.24 8.18
C LEU A 122 -8.48 1.37 7.45
N THR A 123 -7.33 1.05 6.88
CA THR A 123 -6.67 1.94 5.92
C THR A 123 -7.21 1.70 4.51
N ILE A 124 -6.96 2.64 3.61
CA ILE A 124 -7.26 2.43 2.18
C ILE A 124 -6.42 1.28 1.58
N ILE A 125 -5.25 1.00 2.15
CA ILE A 125 -4.35 -0.08 1.73
C ILE A 125 -4.95 -1.43 2.12
N ASP A 126 -5.47 -1.56 3.35
CA ASP A 126 -6.20 -2.76 3.79
C ASP A 126 -7.35 -3.10 2.83
N TYR A 127 -8.10 -2.07 2.41
CA TYR A 127 -9.18 -2.24 1.45
C TYR A 127 -8.66 -2.75 0.10
N LYS A 128 -7.56 -2.20 -0.43
CA LYS A 128 -7.00 -2.62 -1.72
C LYS A 128 -6.53 -4.08 -1.68
N LEU A 129 -5.93 -4.50 -0.57
CA LEU A 129 -5.45 -5.87 -0.39
C LEU A 129 -6.59 -6.86 -0.14
N SER A 130 -7.59 -6.47 0.63
CA SER A 130 -8.75 -7.33 0.93
C SER A 130 -10.03 -6.51 1.04
N PRO A 131 -10.73 -6.29 -0.10
CA PRO A 131 -11.96 -5.49 -0.13
C PRO A 131 -13.06 -6.00 0.81
N GLN A 132 -13.04 -7.30 1.09
CA GLN A 132 -14.00 -7.99 1.96
C GLN A 132 -13.98 -7.45 3.40
N ARG A 133 -12.83 -6.92 3.86
CA ARG A 133 -12.66 -6.32 5.19
C ARG A 133 -13.60 -5.15 5.46
N ILE A 134 -14.13 -4.47 4.42
CA ILE A 134 -15.14 -3.41 4.59
C ILE A 134 -16.31 -3.92 5.42
N THR A 135 -16.77 -5.13 5.14
CA THR A 135 -17.95 -5.74 5.77
C THR A 135 -17.75 -5.91 7.28
N GLU A 136 -16.53 -6.27 7.68
CA GLU A 136 -16.15 -6.43 9.09
C GLU A 136 -16.04 -5.09 9.83
N ALA A 137 -15.61 -4.05 9.12
CA ALA A 137 -15.42 -2.71 9.67
C ALA A 137 -16.68 -1.84 9.66
N LEU A 138 -17.78 -2.31 9.06
CA LEU A 138 -19.03 -1.54 8.96
C LEU A 138 -19.44 -0.91 10.30
N PRO A 139 -19.86 0.37 10.29
CA PRO A 139 -20.36 1.02 11.49
C PRO A 139 -21.49 0.24 12.18
N LYS A 140 -21.58 0.37 13.50
CA LYS A 140 -22.61 -0.31 14.30
C LYS A 140 -24.02 0.03 13.78
N GLY A 141 -24.82 -1.01 13.56
CA GLY A 141 -26.21 -0.89 13.10
C GLY A 141 -26.41 -0.93 11.60
N ILE A 142 -25.33 -0.99 10.80
CA ILE A 142 -25.41 -1.20 9.35
C ILE A 142 -25.22 -2.69 9.06
N LYS A 143 -26.19 -3.32 8.42
CA LYS A 143 -26.03 -4.70 7.95
C LYS A 143 -25.44 -4.70 6.53
N PRO A 144 -24.59 -5.68 6.18
CA PRO A 144 -24.09 -5.83 4.82
C PRO A 144 -25.21 -5.91 3.77
N THR A 145 -26.32 -6.56 4.13
CA THR A 145 -27.52 -6.72 3.29
C THR A 145 -28.20 -5.41 2.94
N ASP A 146 -28.00 -4.37 3.75
CA ASP A 146 -28.66 -3.08 3.56
C ASP A 146 -27.88 -2.15 2.61
N ILE A 147 -26.66 -2.54 2.22
CA ILE A 147 -25.80 -1.77 1.33
C ILE A 147 -26.42 -1.72 -0.07
N GLY A 148 -26.69 -0.51 -0.55
CA GLY A 148 -27.11 -0.25 -1.93
C GLY A 148 -25.92 0.02 -2.84
N SER A 149 -25.00 0.89 -2.39
CA SER A 149 -23.78 1.24 -3.14
C SER A 149 -22.63 1.59 -2.21
N VAL A 150 -21.42 1.32 -2.66
CA VAL A 150 -20.16 1.72 -2.00
C VAL A 150 -19.31 2.48 -3.00
N ASN A 151 -18.90 3.69 -2.63
CA ASN A 151 -17.97 4.51 -3.40
C ASN A 151 -16.78 4.86 -2.52
N ILE A 152 -15.59 4.92 -3.11
CA ILE A 152 -14.36 5.29 -2.40
C ILE A 152 -13.78 6.51 -3.09
N ILE A 153 -13.46 7.51 -2.29
CA ILE A 153 -12.90 8.78 -2.72
C ILE A 153 -11.49 8.86 -2.15
N THR A 154 -10.49 8.90 -3.04
CA THR A 154 -9.08 9.11 -2.70
C THR A 154 -8.59 10.43 -3.28
N TYR A 155 -7.49 10.94 -2.72
CA TYR A 155 -6.92 12.24 -3.07
C TYR A 155 -5.42 12.04 -3.33
N VAL A 156 -5.04 11.95 -4.60
CA VAL A 156 -3.65 11.64 -5.00
C VAL A 156 -2.83 12.92 -5.24
N ASN A 157 -3.50 14.03 -5.59
CA ASN A 157 -2.88 15.33 -5.91
C ASN A 157 -3.68 16.51 -5.33
N ASP A 158 -4.39 16.32 -4.21
CA ASP A 158 -5.12 17.42 -3.58
C ASP A 158 -4.11 18.32 -2.83
N PRO A 159 -4.07 19.63 -3.08
CA PRO A 159 -3.16 20.54 -2.36
C PRO A 159 -3.48 20.62 -0.85
N ARG A 160 -4.65 20.12 -0.42
CA ARG A 160 -5.06 20.09 0.99
C ARG A 160 -4.49 18.85 1.68
N MET A 161 -3.50 19.06 2.53
CA MET A 161 -2.74 17.98 3.19
C MET A 161 -3.56 17.14 4.19
N GLU A 162 -4.75 17.57 4.59
CA GLU A 162 -5.48 16.97 5.72
C GLU A 162 -6.63 16.03 5.32
N LYS A 163 -6.80 15.74 4.03
CA LYS A 163 -7.92 14.90 3.59
C LYS A 163 -7.61 13.41 3.74
N HIS A 164 -8.51 12.73 4.45
CA HIS A 164 -8.52 11.29 4.55
C HIS A 164 -9.23 10.66 3.35
N PRO A 165 -8.80 9.47 2.90
CA PRO A 165 -9.58 8.67 1.97
C PRO A 165 -10.95 8.36 2.61
N THR A 166 -12.02 8.47 1.83
CA THR A 166 -13.39 8.40 2.35
C THR A 166 -14.16 7.28 1.65
N ILE A 167 -14.75 6.38 2.44
CA ILE A 167 -15.73 5.41 1.96
C ILE A 167 -17.14 5.97 2.18
N VAL A 168 -17.88 6.08 1.08
CA VAL A 168 -19.26 6.57 1.04
C VAL A 168 -20.19 5.38 0.76
N ILE A 169 -21.03 5.04 1.73
CA ILE A 169 -22.00 3.95 1.61
C ILE A 169 -23.40 4.55 1.59
N LYS A 170 -24.19 4.18 0.59
CA LYS A 170 -25.64 4.44 0.57
C LYS A 170 -26.36 3.14 0.89
N THR A 171 -27.23 3.16 1.89
CA THR A 171 -28.05 2.00 2.25
C THR A 171 -29.44 2.12 1.64
N ARG A 172 -30.07 0.98 1.33
CA ARG A 172 -31.40 0.93 0.70
C ARG A 172 -32.50 1.48 1.60
N HIS A 173 -32.34 1.27 2.90
CA HIS A 173 -33.22 1.86 3.91
C HIS A 173 -32.52 3.10 4.48
N LYS A 174 -33.22 4.25 4.53
CA LYS A 174 -32.80 5.34 5.42
C LYS A 174 -32.67 4.71 6.79
N SER A 175 -31.48 4.78 7.41
CA SER A 175 -31.35 4.42 8.82
C SER A 175 -32.44 5.17 9.56
N VAL A 176 -33.45 4.45 10.04
CA VAL A 176 -34.46 5.03 10.92
C VAL A 176 -33.64 5.56 12.08
N SER A 177 -33.48 6.88 12.15
CA SER A 177 -32.96 7.54 13.35
C SER A 177 -34.00 7.29 14.42
N LYS A 178 -33.91 6.13 15.08
CA LYS A 178 -34.72 5.81 16.24
C LYS A 178 -33.87 6.13 17.46
N ARG A 179 -34.27 7.26 18.05
CA ARG A 179 -33.98 7.79 19.39
C ARG A 179 -32.58 8.36 19.60
#